data_AF-A0A7Y4TBT7-F1
#
_entry.id   AF-A0A7Y4TBT7-F1
#
_cell.length_a   1.000
_cell.length_b   1.000
_cell.length_c   1.000
_cell.angle_alpha   90.00
_cell.angle_beta   90.00
_cell.angle_gamma   90.00
#
_symmetry.space_group_name_H-M   'P 1'
#
loop_
_entity.id
_entity.type
_entity.pdbx_description
1 polymer ?
#
loop_
_entity_poly.entity_id
_entity_poly.type
_entity_poly.pdbx_seq_one_letter_code
_entity_poly.pdbx_strand_id
1 'polypeptide(L)'
;MLRFISMLVLAAALSLQIVKDAPAAVPDNGPPYSDAQFIALSADRLPTSFRKTLPEWWARAPDYLRKHVLNSRSEMWWPIIECNFFGFRPDVAGPVNSKKCETDLYNASQRGKNNWSPDGQWIEPSEACRKRDKRSEWGELICD
;
A
#
# COMPACT_ATOMS: atom_id res chain seq x y z
N MET A 1 16.66 -61.85 5.52
CA MET A 1 15.55 -60.94 5.91
C MET A 1 15.99 -59.58 6.48
N LEU A 2 17.30 -59.30 6.66
CA LEU A 2 17.78 -58.02 7.26
C LEU A 2 18.27 -56.95 6.26
N ARG A 3 18.23 -57.20 4.94
CA ARG A 3 18.82 -56.28 3.93
C ARG A 3 17.80 -55.37 3.21
N PHE A 4 16.51 -55.60 3.38
CA PHE A 4 15.45 -54.81 2.72
C PHE A 4 14.87 -53.69 3.58
N ILE A 5 15.16 -53.65 4.88
CA ILE A 5 14.60 -52.65 5.81
C ILE A 5 15.43 -51.35 5.79
N SER A 6 16.70 -51.40 5.40
CA SER A 6 17.59 -50.23 5.44
C SER A 6 17.44 -49.25 4.26
N MET A 7 16.78 -49.64 3.16
CA MET A 7 16.57 -48.73 2.02
C MET A 7 15.29 -47.89 2.13
N LEU A 8 14.33 -48.27 2.97
CA LEU A 8 13.06 -47.55 3.10
C LEU A 8 13.14 -46.38 4.09
N VAL A 9 14.14 -46.35 4.97
CA VAL A 9 14.35 -45.24 5.93
C VAL A 9 15.09 -44.06 5.29
N LEU A 10 15.88 -44.28 4.23
CA LEU A 10 16.63 -43.21 3.57
C LEU A 10 15.79 -42.38 2.59
N ALA A 11 14.68 -42.93 2.09
CA ALA A 11 13.78 -42.22 1.16
C ALA A 11 12.76 -41.31 1.88
N ALA A 12 12.51 -41.52 3.17
CA ALA A 12 11.59 -40.69 3.96
C ALA A 12 12.29 -39.50 4.65
N ALA A 13 13.62 -39.43 4.61
CA ALA A 13 14.40 -38.36 5.24
C ALA A 13 14.70 -37.16 4.31
N LEU A 14 14.38 -37.25 3.01
CA LEU A 14 14.61 -36.17 2.02
C LEU A 14 13.35 -35.41 1.58
N SER A 15 12.17 -35.76 2.09
CA SER A 15 10.90 -35.10 1.74
C SER A 15 10.49 -34.02 2.76
N LEU A 16 11.25 -33.82 3.82
CA LEU A 16 11.06 -32.70 4.75
C LEU A 16 12.12 -31.62 4.49
N GLN A 17 11.62 -30.40 4.27
CA GLN A 17 12.33 -29.12 4.36
C GLN A 17 12.81 -28.47 3.07
N ILE A 18 12.00 -28.54 2.01
CA ILE A 18 11.86 -27.36 1.13
C ILE A 18 10.65 -26.55 1.63
N VAL A 19 10.72 -26.08 2.87
CA VAL A 19 9.98 -24.87 3.22
C VAL A 19 10.79 -23.78 2.57
N LYS A 20 10.40 -23.37 1.36
CA LYS A 20 10.93 -22.16 0.74
C LYS A 20 10.77 -21.07 1.79
N ASP A 21 11.88 -20.56 2.32
CA ASP A 21 11.90 -19.37 3.16
C ASP A 21 11.21 -18.26 2.37
N ALA A 22 9.91 -18.08 2.62
CA ALA A 22 9.23 -16.87 2.20
C ALA A 22 10.00 -15.74 2.89
N PRO A 23 10.49 -14.73 2.15
CA PRO A 23 11.23 -13.64 2.76
C PRO A 23 10.39 -13.09 3.91
N ALA A 24 10.98 -13.03 5.09
CA ALA A 24 10.29 -12.52 6.28
C ALA A 24 9.69 -11.15 5.94
N ALA A 25 8.39 -10.98 6.21
CA ALA A 25 7.70 -9.73 5.97
C ALA A 25 8.46 -8.59 6.68
N VAL A 26 8.75 -7.52 5.95
CA VAL A 26 9.44 -6.36 6.54
C VAL A 26 8.52 -5.74 7.60
N PRO A 27 8.98 -5.58 8.86
CA PRO A 27 8.15 -5.02 9.90
C PRO A 27 7.85 -3.54 9.61
N ASP A 28 6.59 -3.15 9.74
CA ASP A 28 6.14 -1.75 9.68
C ASP A 28 6.20 -1.17 11.11
N ASN A 29 7.32 -0.55 11.45
CA ASN A 29 7.56 0.03 12.77
C ASN A 29 6.96 1.44 12.94
N GLY A 30 6.27 1.95 11.93
CA GLY A 30 5.85 3.35 11.88
C GLY A 30 6.98 4.34 11.56
N PRO A 31 6.65 5.63 11.39
CA PRO A 31 7.64 6.67 11.15
C PRO A 31 8.50 6.95 12.40
N PRO A 32 9.75 7.42 12.24
CA PRO A 32 10.42 7.66 10.96
C PRO A 32 10.90 6.36 10.30
N TYR A 33 10.60 6.22 9.02
CA TYR A 33 11.07 5.11 8.20
C TYR A 33 12.50 5.38 7.70
N SER A 34 13.28 4.32 7.49
CA SER A 34 14.51 4.41 6.68
C SER A 34 14.17 4.29 5.19
N ASP A 35 15.05 4.77 4.30
CA ASP A 35 14.91 4.56 2.85
C ASP A 35 14.74 3.08 2.48
N ALA A 36 15.54 2.20 3.10
CA ALA A 36 15.48 0.76 2.86
C ALA A 36 14.11 0.18 3.26
N GLN A 37 13.58 0.59 4.41
CA GLN A 37 12.28 0.14 4.88
C GLN A 37 11.15 0.71 4.01
N PHE A 38 11.23 1.97 3.61
CA PHE A 38 10.28 2.59 2.68
C PHE A 38 10.23 1.84 1.35
N ILE A 39 11.38 1.59 0.70
CA ILE A 39 11.43 0.87 -0.58
C ILE A 39 10.87 -0.55 -0.43
N ALA A 40 11.22 -1.27 0.64
CA ALA A 40 10.74 -2.63 0.85
C ALA A 40 9.23 -2.70 1.09
N LEU A 41 8.67 -1.77 1.89
CA LEU A 41 7.23 -1.72 2.16
C LEU A 41 6.42 -1.15 0.99
N SER A 42 7.01 -0.29 0.17
CA SER A 42 6.30 0.38 -0.94
C SER A 42 5.74 -0.59 -1.98
N ALA A 43 6.31 -1.79 -2.08
CA ALA A 43 5.81 -2.85 -2.93
C ALA A 43 4.37 -3.26 -2.57
N ASP A 44 3.92 -3.08 -1.33
CA ASP A 44 2.55 -3.40 -0.92
C ASP A 44 1.69 -2.14 -0.70
N ARG A 45 2.32 -0.99 -0.46
CA ARG A 45 1.63 0.24 -0.03
C ARG A 45 1.38 1.24 -1.15
N LEU A 46 2.10 1.14 -2.27
CA LEU A 46 1.94 2.04 -3.41
C LEU A 46 1.20 1.37 -4.58
N PRO A 47 0.52 2.16 -5.44
CA PRO A 47 -0.14 1.64 -6.62
C PRO A 47 0.79 0.83 -7.50
N THR A 48 0.29 -0.29 -8.02
CA THR A 48 1.07 -1.23 -8.85
C THR A 48 1.73 -0.55 -10.05
N SER A 49 1.06 0.45 -10.64
CA SER A 49 1.59 1.25 -11.75
C SER A 49 2.87 2.01 -11.40
N PHE A 50 3.02 2.44 -10.15
CA PHE A 50 4.14 3.26 -9.70
C PHE A 50 5.35 2.45 -9.21
N ARG A 51 5.14 1.17 -8.83
CA ARG A 51 6.19 0.31 -8.24
C ARG A 51 7.44 0.18 -9.11
N LYS A 52 7.27 0.14 -10.44
CA LYS A 52 8.39 0.02 -11.39
C LYS A 52 9.23 1.28 -11.48
N THR A 53 8.62 2.45 -11.37
CA THR A 53 9.29 3.76 -11.48
C THR A 53 9.78 4.26 -10.13
N LEU A 54 9.29 3.70 -9.03
CA LEU A 54 9.60 4.14 -7.68
C LEU A 54 11.10 4.25 -7.38
N PRO A 55 11.96 3.25 -7.66
CA PRO A 55 13.37 3.35 -7.27
C PRO A 55 14.09 4.53 -7.94
N GLU A 56 13.85 4.72 -9.24
CA GLU A 56 14.43 5.82 -10.01
C GLU A 56 13.87 7.17 -9.58
N TRP A 57 12.55 7.25 -9.34
CA TRP A 57 11.91 8.46 -8.86
C TRP A 57 12.41 8.84 -7.46
N TRP A 58 12.51 7.87 -6.55
CA TRP A 58 12.97 8.07 -5.17
C TRP A 58 14.41 8.56 -5.11
N ALA A 59 15.28 8.03 -5.97
CA ALA A 59 16.66 8.50 -6.09
C ALA A 59 16.75 9.99 -6.47
N ARG A 60 15.78 10.49 -7.26
CA ARG A 60 15.70 11.89 -7.72
C ARG A 60 14.82 12.77 -6.84
N ALA A 61 14.10 12.21 -5.88
CA ALA A 61 13.18 12.95 -5.03
C ALA A 61 13.93 14.00 -4.19
N PRO A 62 13.44 15.25 -4.10
CA PRO A 62 14.05 16.28 -3.28
C PRO A 62 14.11 15.88 -1.79
N ASP A 63 15.15 16.34 -1.08
CA ASP A 63 15.36 16.00 0.34
C ASP A 63 14.16 16.29 1.24
N TYR A 64 13.48 17.42 1.03
CA TYR A 64 12.32 17.77 1.83
C TYR A 64 11.17 16.76 1.63
N LEU A 65 10.98 16.27 0.40
CA LEU A 65 9.93 15.33 0.05
C LEU A 65 10.25 13.96 0.65
N ARG A 66 11.51 13.52 0.53
CA ARG A 66 11.93 12.26 1.18
C ARG A 66 11.70 12.31 2.67
N LYS A 67 12.13 13.39 3.34
CA LYS A 67 11.87 13.59 4.77
C LYS A 67 10.37 13.60 5.09
N HIS A 68 9.53 14.24 4.28
CA HIS A 68 8.09 14.28 4.49
C HIS A 68 7.46 12.88 4.40
N VAL A 69 7.81 12.10 3.38
CA VAL A 69 7.35 10.71 3.20
C VAL A 69 7.81 9.83 4.36
N LEU A 70 9.11 9.86 4.70
CA LEU A 70 9.69 9.00 5.74
C LEU A 70 9.19 9.33 7.16
N ASN A 71 8.77 10.58 7.42
CA ASN A 71 8.17 10.96 8.71
C ASN A 71 6.64 10.78 8.75
N SER A 72 6.03 10.35 7.65
CA SER A 72 4.58 10.15 7.55
C SER A 72 4.20 8.68 7.66
N ARG A 73 3.01 8.40 8.21
CA ARG A 73 2.41 7.06 8.24
C ARG A 73 2.33 6.48 6.81
N SER A 74 2.49 5.17 6.65
CA SER A 74 2.54 4.51 5.33
C SER A 74 1.32 4.77 4.44
N GLU A 75 0.14 4.99 5.03
CA GLU A 75 -1.10 5.33 4.32
C GLU A 75 -1.05 6.72 3.63
N MET A 76 -0.16 7.60 4.06
CA MET A 76 0.01 8.95 3.50
C MET A 76 1.03 8.99 2.37
N TRP A 77 1.83 7.93 2.16
CA TRP A 77 2.92 7.96 1.18
C TRP A 77 2.42 8.25 -0.23
N TRP A 78 1.40 7.55 -0.70
CA TRP A 78 0.84 7.79 -2.02
C TRP A 78 0.25 9.21 -2.16
N PRO A 79 -0.60 9.70 -1.23
CA PRO A 79 -1.06 11.08 -1.26
C PRO A 79 0.05 12.12 -1.36
N ILE A 80 1.13 11.96 -0.58
CA ILE A 80 2.29 12.86 -0.60
C ILE A 80 3.02 12.81 -1.94
N ILE A 81 3.32 11.59 -2.42
CA ILE A 81 4.05 11.37 -3.67
C ILE A 81 3.25 11.93 -4.85
N GLU A 82 1.97 11.58 -4.95
CA GLU A 82 1.12 11.97 -6.07
C GLU A 82 0.92 13.49 -6.14
N CYS A 83 0.60 14.14 -5.01
CA CYS A 83 0.44 15.59 -4.99
C CYS A 83 1.75 16.30 -5.34
N ASN A 84 2.90 15.84 -4.86
CA ASN A 84 4.17 16.45 -5.22
C ASN A 84 4.54 16.18 -6.69
N PHE A 85 4.24 14.99 -7.20
CA PHE A 85 4.43 14.61 -8.61
C PHE A 85 3.63 15.52 -9.55
N PHE A 86 2.42 15.92 -9.17
CA PHE A 86 1.60 16.89 -9.91
C PHE A 86 2.00 18.36 -9.69
N GLY A 87 3.09 18.61 -8.98
CA GLY A 87 3.66 19.96 -8.79
C GLY A 87 3.04 20.76 -7.65
N PHE A 88 2.22 20.15 -6.79
CA PHE A 88 1.78 20.80 -5.56
C PHE A 88 2.96 20.88 -4.60
N ARG A 89 3.19 22.06 -4.02
CA ARG A 89 4.35 22.28 -3.14
C ARG A 89 3.94 22.83 -1.78
N PRO A 90 4.69 22.52 -0.71
CA PRO A 90 4.37 22.99 0.63
C PRO A 90 4.62 24.49 0.81
N ASP A 91 5.49 25.09 0.00
CA ASP A 91 5.90 26.51 0.07
C ASP A 91 4.95 27.48 -0.66
N VAL A 92 3.97 26.96 -1.40
CA VAL A 92 3.03 27.79 -2.18
C VAL A 92 1.70 27.87 -1.45
N ALA A 93 1.15 29.07 -1.31
CA ALA A 93 -0.19 29.28 -0.76
C ALA A 93 -1.28 29.09 -1.83
N GLY A 94 -2.50 28.71 -1.40
CA GLY A 94 -3.65 28.59 -2.28
C GLY A 94 -3.84 27.19 -2.91
N PRO A 95 -4.51 27.08 -4.08
CA PRO A 95 -4.95 25.81 -4.64
C PRO A 95 -3.84 24.80 -4.96
N VAL A 96 -2.60 25.26 -5.14
CA VAL A 96 -1.43 24.42 -5.45
C VAL A 96 -0.60 24.06 -4.20
N ASN A 97 -1.13 24.31 -3.01
CA ASN A 97 -0.50 23.88 -1.76
C ASN A 97 -0.60 22.36 -1.60
N SER A 98 0.53 21.70 -1.30
CA SER A 98 0.56 20.23 -1.21
C SER A 98 -0.28 19.69 -0.07
N LYS A 99 -0.38 20.38 1.08
CA LYS A 99 -1.09 19.88 2.26
C LYS A 99 -2.58 19.67 2.01
N LYS A 100 -3.22 20.60 1.29
CA LYS A 100 -4.64 20.45 0.95
C LYS A 100 -4.85 19.27 0.01
N CYS A 101 -4.04 19.17 -1.05
CA CYS A 101 -4.08 18.05 -1.98
C CYS A 101 -3.89 16.71 -1.26
N GLU A 102 -2.85 16.61 -0.41
CA GLU A 102 -2.52 15.40 0.36
C GLU A 102 -3.69 14.97 1.24
N THR A 103 -4.32 15.93 1.92
CA THR A 103 -5.45 15.68 2.83
C THR A 103 -6.69 15.23 2.06
N ASP A 104 -7.03 15.93 0.98
CA ASP A 104 -8.21 15.63 0.17
C ASP A 104 -8.07 14.25 -0.49
N LEU A 105 -6.88 13.94 -1.02
CA LEU A 105 -6.56 12.66 -1.64
C LEU A 105 -6.55 11.51 -0.62
N TYR A 106 -5.98 11.74 0.57
CA TYR A 106 -6.06 10.76 1.66
C TYR A 106 -7.52 10.49 2.04
N ASN A 107 -8.32 11.53 2.26
CA ASN A 107 -9.72 11.38 2.63
C ASN A 107 -10.51 10.65 1.53
N ALA A 108 -10.27 10.96 0.26
CA ALA A 108 -10.87 10.24 -0.86
C ALA A 108 -10.48 8.75 -0.86
N SER A 109 -9.22 8.43 -0.59
CA SER A 109 -8.76 7.03 -0.48
C SER A 109 -9.47 6.29 0.67
N GLN A 110 -9.65 6.94 1.83
CA GLN A 110 -10.33 6.32 2.98
C GLN A 110 -11.82 6.07 2.71
N ARG A 111 -12.51 6.99 2.03
CA ARG A 111 -13.91 6.78 1.62
C ARG A 111 -14.04 5.60 0.65
N GLY A 112 -13.11 5.50 -0.29
CA GLY A 112 -13.08 4.40 -1.26
C GLY A 112 -12.84 3.02 -0.63
N LYS A 113 -12.07 2.91 0.46
CA LYS A 113 -11.72 1.62 1.10
C LYS A 113 -12.94 0.77 1.44
N ASN A 114 -14.04 1.37 1.89
CA ASN A 114 -15.25 0.63 2.27
C ASN A 114 -16.00 0.02 1.07
N ASN A 115 -15.67 0.43 -0.15
CA ASN A 115 -16.27 -0.11 -1.37
C ASN A 115 -15.49 -1.31 -1.93
N TRP A 116 -14.46 -1.78 -1.23
CA TRP A 116 -13.65 -2.93 -1.63
C TRP A 116 -13.67 -4.00 -0.55
N SER A 117 -13.83 -5.25 -0.95
CA SER A 117 -13.71 -6.40 -0.08
C SER A 117 -12.24 -6.70 0.24
N PRO A 118 -11.93 -7.49 1.29
CA PRO A 118 -10.56 -7.86 1.62
C PRO A 118 -9.81 -8.58 0.50
N ASP A 119 -10.52 -9.28 -0.39
CA ASP A 119 -9.99 -9.95 -1.58
C ASP A 119 -9.89 -9.02 -2.81
N GLY A 120 -10.17 -7.73 -2.65
CA GLY A 120 -10.00 -6.72 -3.70
C GLY A 120 -11.11 -6.68 -4.74
N GLN A 121 -12.27 -7.26 -4.44
CA GLN A 121 -13.46 -7.13 -5.28
C GLN A 121 -14.24 -5.88 -4.91
N TRP A 122 -14.87 -5.27 -5.92
CA TRP A 122 -15.77 -4.15 -5.69
C TRP A 122 -17.03 -4.64 -4.96
N ILE A 123 -17.35 -4.01 -3.83
CA ILE A 123 -18.59 -4.25 -3.10
C ILE A 123 -19.66 -3.36 -3.72
N GLU A 124 -20.57 -3.95 -4.49
CA GLU A 124 -21.69 -3.19 -5.03
C GLU A 124 -22.62 -2.67 -3.91
N PRO A 125 -23.12 -1.43 -4.02
CA PRO A 125 -24.20 -0.95 -3.17
C PRO A 125 -25.41 -1.88 -3.22
N SER A 126 -25.99 -2.20 -2.05
CA SER A 126 -27.20 -3.01 -1.97
C SER A 126 -28.36 -2.38 -2.76
N GLU A 127 -29.32 -3.19 -3.22
CA GLU A 127 -30.50 -2.67 -3.93
C GLU A 127 -31.28 -1.65 -3.08
N ALA A 128 -31.35 -1.88 -1.76
CA ALA A 128 -31.96 -0.96 -0.81
C ALA A 128 -31.21 0.38 -0.75
N CYS A 129 -29.88 0.37 -0.72
CA CYS A 129 -29.08 1.60 -0.77
C CYS A 129 -29.31 2.36 -2.08
N ARG A 130 -29.28 1.66 -3.22
CA ARG A 130 -29.52 2.27 -4.54
C ARG A 130 -30.90 2.93 -4.63
N LYS A 131 -31.95 2.31 -4.08
CA LYS A 131 -33.31 2.88 -4.04
C LYS A 131 -33.42 4.12 -3.14
N ARG A 132 -32.62 4.20 -2.08
CA ARG A 132 -32.59 5.33 -1.15
C ARG A 132 -31.95 6.59 -1.77
N ASP A 133 -31.01 6.40 -2.70
CA ASP A 133 -30.29 7.43 -3.47
C ASP A 133 -29.78 8.62 -2.63
N LYS A 134 -29.40 8.35 -1.38
CA LYS A 134 -28.74 9.35 -0.53
C LYS A 134 -27.29 9.47 -0.93
N ARG A 135 -26.82 10.70 -1.10
CA ARG A 135 -25.45 10.99 -1.55
C ARG A 135 -24.70 11.89 -0.58
N SER A 136 -23.40 11.68 -0.48
CA SER A 136 -22.50 12.61 0.22
C SER A 136 -22.33 13.89 -0.60
N GLU A 137 -21.69 14.91 -0.02
CA GLU A 137 -21.29 16.14 -0.74
C GLU A 137 -20.36 15.84 -1.94
N TRP A 138 -19.76 14.65 -1.98
CA TRP A 138 -18.88 14.16 -3.04
C TRP A 138 -19.61 13.32 -4.10
N GLY A 139 -20.94 13.16 -3.99
CA GLY A 139 -21.77 12.39 -4.93
C GLY A 139 -21.78 10.88 -4.73
N GLU A 140 -21.08 10.37 -3.71
CA GLU A 140 -20.99 8.95 -3.36
C GLU A 140 -22.28 8.48 -2.71
N LEU A 141 -22.74 7.26 -3.01
CA LEU A 141 -23.92 6.68 -2.36
C LEU A 141 -23.62 6.38 -0.87
N ILE A 142 -24.51 6.86 -0.01
CA ILE A 142 -24.48 6.63 1.44
C ILE A 142 -25.30 5.37 1.73
N CYS A 143 -24.62 4.28 2.10
CA CYS A 143 -25.19 2.92 2.27
C CYS A 143 -25.17 2.38 3.72
N ASP A 144 -24.90 3.25 4.69
CA ASP A 144 -25.00 2.99 6.13
C ASP A 144 -26.43 2.65 6.61
#